data_AF-A0A0N4YRS5-F1
#
_entry.id   AF-A0A0N4YRS5-F1
#
_cell.length_a   1.000
_cell.length_b   1.000
_cell.length_c   1.000
_cell.angle_alpha   90.00
_cell.angle_beta   90.00
_cell.angle_gamma   90.00
#
_symmetry.space_group_name_H-M   'P 1'
#
loop_
_entity.id
_entity.type
_entity.pdbx_description
1 polymer ?
#
loop_
_entity_poly.entity_id
_entity_poly.type
_entity_poly.pdbx_seq_one_letter_code
_entity_poly.pdbx_strand_id
1 'polypeptide(L)'
;MTLAIRCVAVDQRGYNLSDKPDRTEDYHIDLLVNDVKELIVSLGYKRVYLMGHDWGAIVAWNFALYYPEMVDKLVILNVPHPSAFSELMANYPAQRLKSW
;
A
#
# COMPACT_ATOMS: atom_id res chain seq x y z
N MET A 1 10.40 12.27 27.23
CA MET A 1 10.71 11.04 26.47
C MET A 1 10.27 11.27 25.05
N THR A 2 11.18 11.54 24.12
CA THR A 2 10.85 11.58 22.70
C THR A 2 10.74 10.15 22.19
N LEU A 3 9.57 9.78 21.66
CA LEU A 3 9.40 8.51 20.96
C LEU A 3 10.23 8.57 19.68
N ALA A 4 11.36 7.86 19.65
CA ALA A 4 12.15 7.71 18.43
C ALA A 4 11.46 6.68 17.53
N ILE A 5 10.97 7.11 16.37
CA ILE A 5 10.40 6.24 15.34
C ILE A 5 11.46 6.03 14.26
N ARG A 6 11.71 4.78 13.87
CA ARG A 6 12.47 4.47 12.65
C ARG A 6 11.52 4.61 11.48
N CYS A 7 11.75 5.62 10.64
CA CYS A 7 11.00 5.80 9.39
C CYS A 7 11.71 5.04 8.27
N VAL A 8 10.93 4.31 7.47
CA VAL A 8 11.42 3.63 6.26
C VAL A 8 10.48 4.02 5.12
N ALA A 9 11.03 4.69 4.11
CA ALA A 9 10.33 4.99 2.87
C ALA A 9 10.84 4.03 1.79
N VAL A 10 9.93 3.46 1.00
CA VAL A 10 10.22 2.34 0.11
C VAL A 10 9.97 2.78 -1.33
N ASP A 11 10.95 2.55 -2.19
CA ASP A 11 10.73 2.54 -3.62
C ASP A 11 9.99 1.23 -3.96
N GLN A 12 8.70 1.31 -4.27
CA GLN A 12 7.94 0.13 -4.68
C GLN A 12 8.57 -0.51 -5.94
N ARG A 13 8.33 -1.80 -6.13
CA ARG A 13 8.66 -2.52 -7.37
C ARG A 13 8.31 -1.66 -8.60
N GLY A 14 9.23 -1.54 -9.54
CA GLY A 14 9.08 -0.69 -10.73
C GLY A 14 9.52 0.77 -10.56
N TYR A 15 9.73 1.26 -9.34
CA TYR A 15 10.10 2.65 -9.08
C TYR A 15 11.58 2.83 -8.77
N ASN A 16 12.13 3.96 -9.24
CA ASN A 16 13.46 4.47 -8.90
C ASN A 16 14.58 3.41 -8.97
N LEU A 17 15.19 3.06 -7.85
CA LEU A 17 16.31 2.11 -7.79
C LEU A 17 15.86 0.67 -7.51
N SER A 18 14.57 0.45 -7.20
CA SER A 18 14.02 -0.89 -7.09
C SER A 18 13.96 -1.59 -8.45
N ASP A 19 13.96 -2.91 -8.40
CA ASP A 19 13.89 -3.76 -9.59
C ASP A 19 12.59 -3.52 -10.37
N LYS A 20 12.68 -3.73 -11.69
CA LYS A 20 11.63 -3.39 -12.66
C LYS A 20 11.36 -4.60 -13.55
N PRO A 21 10.66 -5.62 -13.02
CA PRO A 21 10.33 -6.80 -13.82
C PRO A 21 9.52 -6.42 -15.07
N ASP A 22 9.75 -7.11 -16.18
CA ASP A 22 9.20 -6.69 -17.48
C ASP A 22 7.71 -6.97 -17.65
N ARG A 23 7.17 -7.95 -16.92
CA ARG A 23 5.81 -8.43 -17.15
C ARG A 23 4.81 -7.64 -16.32
N THR A 24 3.68 -7.29 -16.93
CA THR A 24 2.57 -6.63 -16.23
C THR A 24 2.05 -7.44 -15.05
N GLU A 25 2.04 -8.76 -15.16
CA GLU A 25 1.60 -9.67 -14.10
C GLU A 25 2.49 -9.59 -12.85
N ASP A 26 3.76 -9.18 -13.00
CA ASP A 26 4.67 -9.01 -11.88
C ASP A 26 4.30 -7.78 -11.02
N TYR A 27 3.26 -7.03 -11.38
CA TYR A 27 2.75 -5.88 -10.61
C TYR A 27 1.35 -6.13 -10.04
N HIS A 28 0.87 -7.38 -10.03
CA HIS A 28 -0.38 -7.70 -9.35
C HIS A 28 -0.34 -7.32 -7.86
N ILE A 29 -1.49 -6.88 -7.35
CA ILE A 29 -1.60 -6.27 -6.02
C ILE A 29 -1.16 -7.20 -4.89
N ASP A 30 -1.38 -8.51 -5.02
CA ASP A 30 -0.93 -9.53 -4.08
C ASP A 30 0.60 -9.60 -4.00
N LEU A 31 1.30 -9.46 -5.13
CA LEU A 31 2.76 -9.41 -5.16
C LEU A 31 3.29 -8.13 -4.48
N LEU A 32 2.69 -6.98 -4.76
CA LEU A 32 3.08 -5.70 -4.14
C LEU A 32 2.83 -5.70 -2.62
N VAL A 33 1.72 -6.30 -2.18
CA VAL A 33 1.43 -6.52 -0.75
C VAL A 33 2.47 -7.45 -0.12
N ASN A 34 2.87 -8.51 -0.84
CA ASN A 34 3.89 -9.44 -0.35
C ASN A 34 5.28 -8.77 -0.24
N ASP A 35 5.63 -7.85 -1.13
CA ASP A 35 6.87 -7.06 -1.02
C ASP A 35 6.94 -6.29 0.30
N VAL A 36 5.83 -5.66 0.71
CA VAL A 36 5.74 -4.95 1.99
C VAL A 36 5.88 -5.93 3.17
N LYS A 37 5.26 -7.10 3.10
CA LYS A 37 5.35 -8.13 4.13
C LYS A 37 6.79 -8.60 4.31
N GLU A 38 7.45 -9.00 3.23
CA GLU A 38 8.83 -9.47 3.24
C GLU A 38 9.79 -8.37 3.70
N LEU A 39 9.54 -7.11 3.32
CA LEU A 39 10.32 -5.98 3.83
C LEU A 39 10.19 -5.85 5.35
N ILE A 40 8.97 -5.86 5.90
CA ILE A 40 8.74 -5.75 7.36
C ILE A 40 9.47 -6.88 8.10
N VAL A 41 9.36 -8.11 7.60
CA VAL A 41 10.01 -9.29 8.19
C VAL A 41 11.53 -9.19 8.10
N SER A 42 12.07 -8.86 6.93
CA SER A 42 13.53 -8.75 6.72
C SER A 42 14.18 -7.64 7.56
N LEU A 43 13.43 -6.59 7.88
CA LEU A 43 13.86 -5.52 8.79
C LEU A 43 13.77 -5.93 10.28
N GLY A 44 13.27 -7.13 10.58
CA GLY A 44 13.16 -7.69 11.93
C GLY A 44 11.92 -7.25 12.71
N TYR A 45 10.91 -6.70 12.04
CA TYR A 45 9.67 -6.24 12.68
C TYR A 45 8.55 -7.27 12.50
N LYS A 46 7.64 -7.32 13.49
CA LYS A 46 6.42 -8.16 13.43
C LYS A 46 5.16 -7.33 13.22
N ARG A 47 5.21 -6.05 13.59
CA ARG A 47 4.09 -5.11 13.54
C ARG A 47 4.63 -3.70 13.32
N VAL A 48 3.96 -2.90 12.50
CA VAL A 48 4.41 -1.55 12.15
C VAL A 48 3.25 -0.54 12.12
N TYR A 49 3.60 0.75 12.18
CA TYR A 49 2.71 1.79 11.66
C TYR A 49 2.89 1.84 10.15
N LEU A 50 1.83 1.54 9.40
CA LEU A 50 1.86 1.52 7.95
C LEU A 50 1.21 2.78 7.39
N MET A 51 1.91 3.48 6.51
CA MET A 51 1.42 4.67 5.83
C MET A 51 1.41 4.45 4.32
N GLY A 52 0.35 4.89 3.66
CA GLY A 52 0.24 4.84 2.21
C GLY A 52 -0.38 6.10 1.64
N HIS A 53 0.11 6.50 0.47
CA HIS A 53 -0.43 7.57 -0.38
C HIS A 53 -0.58 7.05 -1.81
N ASP A 54 -1.65 7.43 -2.51
CA ASP A 54 -1.90 7.04 -3.91
C ASP A 54 -1.80 5.51 -4.11
N TRP A 55 -1.03 4.98 -5.06
CA TRP A 55 -0.82 3.54 -5.22
C TRP A 55 -0.27 2.87 -3.95
N GLY A 56 0.57 3.56 -3.18
CA GLY A 56 1.01 3.09 -1.87
C GLY A 56 -0.13 2.97 -0.85
N ALA A 57 -1.17 3.78 -0.96
CA ALA A 57 -2.38 3.62 -0.15
C ALA A 57 -3.22 2.43 -0.58
N ILE A 58 -3.29 2.13 -1.89
CA ILE A 58 -3.95 0.92 -2.39
C ILE A 58 -3.25 -0.32 -1.83
N VAL A 59 -1.91 -0.37 -1.87
CA VAL A 59 -1.14 -1.47 -1.26
C VAL A 59 -1.35 -1.51 0.25
N ALA A 60 -1.30 -0.38 0.95
CA ALA A 60 -1.47 -0.33 2.41
C ALA A 60 -2.86 -0.79 2.87
N TRP A 61 -3.92 -0.45 2.14
CA TRP A 61 -5.27 -0.97 2.40
C TRP A 61 -5.32 -2.48 2.24
N ASN A 62 -4.83 -3.01 1.12
CA ASN A 62 -4.84 -4.45 0.88
C ASN A 62 -3.97 -5.19 1.92
N PHE A 63 -2.80 -4.63 2.28
CA PHE A 63 -1.96 -5.19 3.32
C PHE A 63 -2.69 -5.28 4.66
N ALA A 64 -3.37 -4.22 5.09
CA ALA A 64 -4.12 -4.22 6.35
C ALA A 64 -5.32 -5.19 6.33
N LEU A 65 -5.90 -5.46 5.16
CA LEU A 65 -6.97 -6.45 4.99
C LEU A 65 -6.46 -7.89 5.02
N TYR A 66 -5.28 -8.17 4.45
CA TYR A 66 -4.69 -9.51 4.41
C TYR A 66 -3.89 -9.87 5.68
N TYR A 67 -3.20 -8.89 6.29
CA TYR A 67 -2.30 -9.07 7.43
C TYR A 67 -2.59 -8.05 8.56
N PRO A 68 -3.83 -7.98 9.07
CA PRO A 68 -4.19 -7.02 10.12
C PRO A 68 -3.33 -7.16 11.38
N GLU A 69 -2.81 -8.36 11.67
CA GLU A 69 -1.93 -8.63 12.81
C GLU A 69 -0.56 -7.95 12.71
N MET A 70 -0.14 -7.56 11.50
CA MET A 70 1.13 -6.87 11.23
C MET A 70 1.00 -5.34 11.21
N VAL A 71 -0.21 -4.80 11.39
CA VAL A 71 -0.48 -3.36 11.37
C VAL A 71 -0.94 -2.89 12.74
N ASP A 72 -0.17 -2.00 13.38
CA ASP A 72 -0.57 -1.38 14.65
C ASP A 72 -1.43 -0.13 14.42
N LYS A 73 -1.05 0.67 13.41
CA LYS A 73 -1.81 1.82 12.93
C LYS A 73 -1.68 1.93 11.42
N LEU A 74 -2.77 2.29 10.78
CA LEU A 74 -2.83 2.55 9.34
C LEU A 74 -3.08 4.04 9.11
N VAL A 75 -2.26 4.66 8.27
CA VAL A 75 -2.43 6.07 7.86
C VAL A 75 -2.56 6.11 6.34
N ILE A 76 -3.70 6.60 5.87
CA ILE A 76 -4.04 6.63 4.44
C ILE A 76 -4.21 8.06 3.99
N LEU A 77 -3.55 8.43 2.90
CA LEU A 77 -3.61 9.75 2.31
C LEU A 77 -4.21 9.66 0.90
N ASN A 78 -5.30 10.40 0.70
CA ASN A 78 -5.94 10.66 -0.60
C ASN A 78 -6.42 9.42 -1.40
N VAL A 79 -6.69 8.29 -0.75
CA VAL A 79 -7.31 7.11 -1.38
C VAL A 79 -8.38 6.51 -0.47
N PRO A 80 -9.63 6.37 -0.93
CA PRO A 80 -10.70 5.79 -0.10
C PRO A 80 -10.49 4.29 0.14
N HIS A 81 -11.18 3.74 1.14
CA HIS A 81 -11.21 2.30 1.39
C HIS A 81 -11.65 1.52 0.14
N PRO A 82 -11.13 0.31 -0.15
CA PRO A 82 -11.43 -0.43 -1.39
C PRO A 82 -12.92 -0.65 -1.69
N SER A 83 -13.74 -0.89 -0.66
CA SER A 83 -15.20 -1.03 -0.84
C SER A 83 -15.85 0.29 -1.28
N ALA A 84 -15.50 1.40 -0.62
CA ALA A 84 -15.99 2.73 -0.97
C ALA A 84 -15.50 3.16 -2.35
N PHE A 85 -14.24 2.84 -2.71
CA PHE A 85 -13.72 3.08 -4.05
C PHE A 85 -14.54 2.33 -5.10
N SER A 86 -14.79 1.04 -4.87
CA SER A 86 -15.56 0.19 -5.80
C SER A 86 -16.99 0.72 -5.99
N GLU A 87 -17.65 1.11 -4.90
CA GLU A 87 -18.98 1.71 -4.94
C GLU A 87 -19.00 3.05 -5.70
N LEU A 88 -18.04 3.95 -5.39
CA LEU A 88 -17.92 5.24 -6.05
C LEU A 88 -17.68 5.07 -7.55
N MET A 89 -16.77 4.17 -7.92
CA MET A 89 -16.49 3.89 -9.31
C MET A 89 -17.71 3.29 -10.01
N ALA A 90 -18.47 2.39 -9.37
CA ALA A 90 -19.66 1.80 -9.99
C ALA A 90 -20.76 2.84 -10.25
N ASN A 91 -21.03 3.69 -9.26
CA ASN A 91 -22.25 4.50 -9.20
C ASN A 91 -22.07 5.96 -9.68
N TYR A 92 -20.85 6.48 -9.78
CA TYR A 92 -20.59 7.89 -10.08
C TYR A 92 -19.75 8.06 -11.35
N PRO A 93 -20.35 7.97 -12.55
CA PRO A 93 -19.63 8.04 -13.83
C PRO A 93 -18.85 9.33 -14.03
N ALA A 94 -19.39 10.46 -13.54
CA ALA A 94 -18.70 11.75 -13.60
C ALA A 94 -17.40 11.77 -12.77
N GLN A 95 -17.33 11.00 -11.68
CA GLN A 95 -16.10 10.87 -10.90
C GLN A 95 -15.08 9.99 -11.64
N ARG A 96 -15.50 8.89 -12.27
CA ARG A 96 -14.61 8.03 -13.07
C ARG A 96 -13.86 8.81 -14.15
N LEU A 97 -14.55 9.73 -14.84
CA LEU A 97 -13.96 10.57 -15.88
C LEU A 97 -12.92 11.57 -15.36
N LYS A 98 -12.96 11.90 -14.06
CA LYS A 98 -12.03 12.84 -13.41
C LYS A 98 -10.83 12.16 -12.75
N SER A 99 -10.81 10.83 -12.72
CA SER A 99 -9.75 10.04 -12.07
C SER A 99 -8.60 9.69 -13.02
N TRP A 100 -8.47 10.42 -14.14
CA TRP A 100 -7.44 10.29 -15.16
C TRP A 100 -6.74 11.64 -15.36
#